data_AF-A0A845ZLJ7-F1
#
_entry.id   AF-A0A845ZLJ7-F1
#
_cell.length_a   1.000
_cell.length_b   1.000
_cell.length_c   1.000
_cell.angle_alpha   90.00
_cell.angle_beta   90.00
_cell.angle_gamma   90.00
#
_symmetry.space_group_name_H-M   'P 1'
#
loop_
_entity.id
_entity.type
_entity.pdbx_description
1 polymer ?
#
loop_
_entity_poly.entity_id
_entity_poly.type
_entity_poly.pdbx_seq_one_letter_code
_entity_poly.pdbx_strand_id
1 'polypeptide(L)'
;FFPPSGGGYQRVYTQEKKGFAQAKLKKNGTEVAVLSISDTSSIPTTAAKYQQSGQTIAGYPAREIGSTQTAILVGKRYQVKIQSRDPSFTASDRKAWLAKFNLSGLARL
;
A
#
# COMPACT_ATOMS: atom_id res chain seq x y z
N PHE A 1 6.91 5.42 7.46
CA PHE A 1 6.65 4.23 6.62
C PHE A 1 6.18 4.56 5.21
N PHE A 2 5.35 5.58 5.01
CA PHE A 2 4.96 6.02 3.66
C PHE A 2 6.15 6.58 2.87
N PRO A 3 6.15 6.43 1.53
CA PRO A 3 7.16 7.04 0.66
C PRO A 3 7.20 8.57 0.85
N PRO A 4 8.37 9.21 0.72
CA PRO A 4 8.49 10.67 0.74
C PRO A 4 7.86 11.29 -0.52
N SER A 5 7.59 12.60 -0.46
CA SER A 5 7.26 13.41 -1.63
C SER A 5 8.50 13.61 -2.51
N GLY A 6 8.33 13.79 -3.81
CA GLY A 6 9.43 13.99 -4.77
C GLY A 6 9.06 13.63 -6.21
N GLY A 7 9.86 14.08 -7.19
CA GLY A 7 9.66 13.75 -8.61
C GLY A 7 8.28 14.14 -9.17
N GLY A 8 7.75 15.29 -8.74
CA GLY A 8 6.40 15.75 -9.11
C GLY A 8 5.25 15.11 -8.32
N TYR A 9 5.56 14.21 -7.38
CA TYR A 9 4.58 13.60 -6.49
C TYR A 9 4.57 14.25 -5.10
N GLN A 10 3.36 14.43 -4.56
CA GLN A 10 3.11 14.90 -3.22
C GLN A 10 2.31 13.87 -2.44
N ARG A 11 2.75 13.57 -1.22
CA ARG A 11 1.99 12.77 -0.26
C ARG A 11 1.27 13.69 0.73
N VAL A 12 -0.05 13.51 0.87
CA VAL A 12 -0.88 14.27 1.82
C VAL A 12 -1.57 13.30 2.77
N TYR A 13 -1.28 13.35 4.07
CA TYR A 13 -1.96 12.51 5.05
C TYR A 13 -3.41 12.95 5.22
N THR A 14 -4.33 11.98 5.27
CA THR A 14 -5.79 12.28 5.34
C THR A 14 -6.50 11.60 6.48
N GLN A 15 -5.98 10.47 6.97
CA GLN A 15 -6.60 9.76 8.09
C GLN A 15 -5.53 9.01 8.87
N GLU A 16 -5.59 9.15 10.18
CA GLU A 16 -4.79 8.38 11.12
C GLU A 16 -5.67 7.98 12.30
N LYS A 17 -5.65 6.70 12.63
CA LYS A 17 -6.28 6.13 13.82
C LYS A 17 -5.50 4.90 14.25
N LYS A 18 -5.80 4.37 15.44
CA LYS A 18 -5.11 3.17 15.96
C LYS A 18 -5.16 2.02 14.93
N GLY A 19 -3.99 1.55 14.51
CA GLY A 19 -3.85 0.46 13.55
C GLY A 19 -4.13 0.84 12.09
N PHE A 20 -4.31 2.12 11.74
CA PHE A 20 -4.56 2.54 10.36
C PHE A 20 -4.00 3.93 10.06
N ALA A 21 -3.28 4.04 8.96
CA ALA A 21 -2.85 5.31 8.40
C ALA A 21 -3.14 5.35 6.90
N GLN A 22 -3.53 6.52 6.41
CA GLN A 22 -3.82 6.77 4.99
C GLN A 22 -3.24 8.11 4.52
N ALA A 23 -2.71 8.10 3.31
CA ALA A 23 -2.31 9.30 2.61
C ALA A 23 -2.80 9.28 1.16
N LYS A 24 -3.17 10.45 0.64
CA LYS A 24 -3.35 10.69 -0.79
C LYS A 24 -2.00 10.86 -1.46
N LEU A 25 -1.86 10.31 -2.64
CA LEU A 25 -0.76 10.54 -3.55
C LEU A 25 -1.25 11.43 -4.68
N LYS A 26 -0.65 12.61 -4.81
CA LYS A 26 -0.92 13.55 -5.87
C LYS A 26 0.26 13.61 -6.84
N LYS A 27 0.00 13.75 -8.14
CA LYS A 27 0.99 14.08 -9.17
C LYS A 27 0.57 15.39 -9.81
N ASN A 28 1.44 16.40 -9.78
CA ASN A 28 1.14 17.74 -10.32
C ASN A 28 -0.20 18.32 -9.79
N GLY A 29 -0.48 18.11 -8.50
CA GLY A 29 -1.71 18.60 -7.84
C GLY A 29 -2.93 17.67 -7.94
N THR A 30 -2.97 16.75 -8.90
CA THR A 30 -4.08 15.80 -9.11
C THR A 30 -3.89 14.53 -8.28
N GLU A 31 -4.94 14.08 -7.59
CA GLU A 31 -4.92 12.82 -6.84
C GLU A 31 -4.92 11.62 -7.80
N VAL A 32 -3.83 10.85 -7.79
CA VAL A 32 -3.65 9.68 -8.67
C VAL A 32 -3.84 8.37 -7.92
N ALA A 33 -3.60 8.35 -6.61
CA ALA A 33 -3.78 7.16 -5.79
C ALA A 33 -4.01 7.49 -4.31
N VAL A 34 -4.51 6.50 -3.59
CA VAL A 34 -4.55 6.47 -2.12
C VAL A 34 -3.62 5.38 -1.63
N LEU A 35 -2.79 5.74 -0.66
CA LEU A 35 -1.82 4.90 0.03
C LEU A 35 -2.38 4.58 1.42
N SER A 36 -2.31 3.34 1.87
CA SER A 36 -2.73 2.97 3.23
C SER A 36 -1.86 1.89 3.85
N ILE A 37 -1.72 1.97 5.18
CA ILE A 37 -1.11 0.93 6.02
C ILE A 37 -2.14 0.56 7.08
N SER A 38 -2.48 -0.72 7.16
CA SER A 38 -3.46 -1.25 8.13
C SER A 38 -2.84 -2.40 8.93
N ASP A 39 -2.97 -2.36 10.25
CA ASP A 39 -2.68 -3.49 11.13
C ASP A 39 -3.81 -4.53 11.03
N THR A 40 -3.50 -5.76 10.64
CA THR A 40 -4.48 -6.83 10.47
C THR A 40 -4.62 -7.72 11.69
N SER A 41 -3.98 -7.41 12.82
CA SER A 41 -4.08 -8.19 14.06
C SER A 41 -5.51 -8.36 14.55
N SER A 42 -6.37 -7.36 14.34
CA SER A 42 -7.80 -7.43 14.66
C SER A 42 -8.65 -8.08 13.57
N ILE A 43 -8.08 -8.44 12.42
CA ILE A 43 -8.78 -9.05 11.27
C ILE A 43 -7.94 -10.21 10.70
N PRO A 44 -7.83 -11.35 11.41
CA PRO A 44 -6.92 -12.45 11.04
C PRO A 44 -7.18 -13.02 9.64
N THR A 45 -8.43 -12.99 9.19
CA THR A 45 -8.84 -13.47 7.86
C THR A 45 -8.21 -12.67 6.72
N THR A 46 -7.75 -11.44 6.97
CA THR A 46 -7.07 -10.63 5.96
C THR A 46 -5.69 -11.19 5.65
N ALA A 47 -4.93 -11.63 6.65
CA ALA A 47 -3.59 -12.18 6.47
C ALA A 47 -3.65 -13.54 5.74
N ALA A 48 -4.63 -14.39 6.07
CA ALA A 48 -4.84 -15.68 5.42
C ALA A 48 -5.03 -15.57 3.90
N LYS A 49 -5.71 -14.52 3.42
CA LYS A 49 -5.90 -14.27 1.97
C LYS A 49 -4.61 -14.03 1.19
N TYR A 50 -3.50 -13.73 1.86
CA TYR A 50 -2.19 -13.59 1.22
C TYR A 50 -1.40 -14.90 1.16
N GLN A 51 -1.72 -15.88 2.02
CA GLN A 51 -1.08 -17.21 1.98
C GLN A 51 -1.42 -17.97 0.71
N GLN A 52 -2.58 -17.69 0.13
CA GLN A 52 -3.03 -18.27 -1.14
C GLN A 52 -2.48 -17.53 -2.36
N SER A 53 -1.75 -16.42 -2.18
CA SER A 53 -1.21 -15.68 -3.31
C SER A 53 0.12 -16.27 -3.78
N GLY A 54 0.18 -16.68 -5.04
CA GLY A 54 1.43 -17.05 -5.72
C GLY A 54 2.28 -15.86 -6.16
N GLN A 55 1.87 -14.61 -5.88
CA GLN A 55 2.57 -13.40 -6.31
C GLN A 55 3.28 -12.72 -5.14
N THR A 56 4.44 -12.12 -5.44
CA THR A 56 5.19 -11.29 -4.49
C THR A 56 5.53 -9.93 -5.09
N ILE A 57 5.62 -8.92 -4.23
CA ILE A 57 6.15 -7.59 -4.56
C ILE A 57 7.13 -7.21 -3.47
N ALA A 58 8.35 -6.83 -3.86
CA ALA A 58 9.43 -6.51 -2.93
C ALA A 58 9.70 -7.62 -1.87
N GLY A 59 9.50 -8.89 -2.25
CA GLY A 59 9.68 -10.06 -1.36
C GLY A 59 8.51 -10.37 -0.42
N TYR A 60 7.42 -9.59 -0.47
CA TYR A 60 6.25 -9.81 0.37
C TYR A 60 5.09 -10.41 -0.44
N PRO A 61 4.28 -11.32 0.15
CA PRO A 61 3.06 -11.81 -0.47
C PRO A 61 2.17 -10.66 -0.91
N ALA A 62 1.75 -10.69 -2.18
CA ALA A 62 1.05 -9.60 -2.84
C ALA A 62 -0.26 -10.08 -3.43
N ARG A 63 -1.27 -9.23 -3.55
CA ARG A 63 -2.50 -9.55 -4.27
C ARG A 63 -3.11 -8.32 -4.91
N GLU A 64 -3.81 -8.55 -5.99
CA GLU A 64 -4.71 -7.55 -6.58
C GLU A 64 -6.11 -7.70 -5.97
N ILE A 65 -6.80 -6.57 -5.78
CA ILE A 65 -8.15 -6.51 -5.21
C ILE A 65 -9.01 -5.70 -6.17
N GLY A 66 -9.83 -6.40 -6.96
CA GLY A 66 -10.49 -5.80 -8.12
C GLY A 66 -9.47 -5.27 -9.13
N SER A 67 -9.86 -4.28 -9.94
CA SER A 67 -9.00 -3.71 -11.00
C SER A 67 -8.11 -2.54 -10.54
N THR A 68 -8.43 -1.92 -9.40
CA THR A 68 -7.83 -0.64 -8.99
C THR A 68 -6.87 -0.74 -7.80
N GLN A 69 -6.73 -1.91 -7.17
CA GLN A 69 -5.97 -2.04 -5.92
C GLN A 69 -4.90 -3.13 -6.01
N THR A 70 -3.75 -2.83 -5.39
CA THR A 70 -2.70 -3.80 -5.14
C THR A 70 -2.26 -3.67 -3.70
N ALA A 71 -2.10 -4.80 -3.02
CA ALA A 71 -1.73 -4.82 -1.61
C ALA A 71 -0.68 -5.90 -1.35
N ILE A 72 0.13 -5.69 -0.31
CA ILE A 72 1.08 -6.66 0.23
C ILE A 72 0.87 -6.87 1.73
N LEU A 73 1.28 -8.04 2.21
CA LEU A 73 1.33 -8.36 3.64
C LEU A 73 2.78 -8.34 4.13
N VAL A 74 3.09 -7.39 5.02
CA VAL A 74 4.42 -7.16 5.60
C VAL A 74 4.44 -7.67 7.03
N GLY A 75 5.49 -8.41 7.40
CA GLY A 75 5.67 -8.94 8.76
C GLY A 75 4.52 -9.83 9.25
N LYS A 76 3.76 -10.46 8.33
CA LYS A 76 2.54 -11.24 8.62
C LYS A 76 1.43 -10.45 9.36
N ARG A 77 1.53 -9.11 9.42
CA ARG A 77 0.65 -8.26 10.25
C ARG A 77 0.17 -7.00 9.54
N TYR A 78 1.02 -6.33 8.78
CA TYR A 78 0.68 -5.04 8.20
C TYR A 78 0.28 -5.20 6.73
N GLN A 79 -0.93 -4.80 6.39
CA GLN A 79 -1.35 -4.64 5.01
C GLN A 79 -0.88 -3.27 4.52
N VAL A 80 -0.01 -3.25 3.51
CA VAL A 80 0.31 -2.04 2.75
C VAL A 80 -0.44 -2.09 1.43
N LYS A 81 -1.22 -1.07 1.12
CA LYS A 81 -2.12 -1.07 -0.03
C LYS A 81 -2.05 0.24 -0.78
N ILE A 82 -2.17 0.14 -2.10
CA ILE A 82 -2.36 1.27 -2.99
C ILE A 82 -3.64 1.06 -3.79
N GLN A 83 -4.46 2.10 -3.85
CA GLN A 83 -5.67 2.15 -4.68
C GLN A 83 -5.53 3.29 -5.70
N SER A 84 -5.64 2.97 -6.98
CA SER A 84 -5.69 3.96 -8.05
C SER A 84 -6.95 4.82 -7.92
N ARG A 85 -6.78 6.13 -8.13
CA ARG A 85 -7.87 7.11 -8.28
C ARG A 85 -7.95 7.66 -9.70
N ASP A 86 -6.86 7.51 -10.45
CA ASP A 86 -6.76 7.87 -11.86
C ASP A 86 -6.47 6.59 -12.69
N PRO A 87 -7.15 6.36 -13.83
CA PRO A 87 -6.90 5.21 -14.70
C PRO A 87 -5.47 5.14 -15.24
N SER A 88 -4.78 6.28 -15.39
CA SER A 88 -3.38 6.35 -15.77
C SER A 88 -2.42 5.83 -14.69
N PHE A 89 -2.89 5.66 -13.45
CA PHE A 89 -2.13 5.05 -12.37
C PHE A 89 -2.35 3.52 -12.38
N THR A 90 -1.49 2.81 -13.08
CA THR A 90 -1.69 1.40 -13.46
C THR A 90 -1.29 0.42 -12.36
N ALA A 91 -1.52 -0.88 -12.60
CA ALA A 91 -1.01 -1.95 -11.73
C ALA A 91 0.51 -1.91 -11.58
N SER A 92 1.24 -1.56 -12.66
CA SER A 92 2.70 -1.42 -12.62
C SER A 92 3.12 -0.29 -11.68
N ASP A 93 2.45 0.87 -11.76
CA ASP A 93 2.70 2.00 -10.87
C ASP A 93 2.44 1.64 -9.41
N ARG A 94 1.33 0.92 -9.13
CA ARG A 94 1.04 0.44 -7.77
C ARG A 94 2.14 -0.48 -7.26
N LYS A 95 2.64 -1.43 -8.07
CA LYS A 95 3.76 -2.31 -7.71
C LYS A 95 5.03 -1.51 -7.41
N ALA A 96 5.38 -0.57 -8.28
CA ALA A 96 6.55 0.28 -8.10
C ALA A 96 6.45 1.15 -6.84
N TRP A 97 5.27 1.70 -6.55
CA TRP A 97 5.05 2.52 -5.36
C TRP A 97 5.02 1.72 -4.06
N LEU A 98 4.49 0.48 -4.07
CA LEU A 98 4.53 -0.41 -2.92
C LEU A 98 5.97 -0.67 -2.45
N ALA A 99 6.90 -0.83 -3.40
CA ALA A 99 8.32 -1.02 -3.10
C ALA A 99 8.99 0.23 -2.47
N LYS A 100 8.39 1.43 -2.57
CA LYS A 100 8.94 2.68 -2.00
C LYS A 100 8.60 2.89 -0.54
N PHE A 101 7.70 2.08 0.04
CA PHE A 101 7.43 2.15 1.47
C PHE A 101 8.64 1.66 2.25
N ASN A 102 8.78 2.11 3.50
CA ASN A 102 9.75 1.52 4.43
C ASN A 102 9.21 0.17 4.93
N LEU A 103 9.30 -0.86 4.08
CA LEU A 103 8.78 -2.21 4.35
C LEU A 103 9.58 -2.94 5.42
N SER A 104 10.91 -2.75 5.45
CA SER A 104 11.77 -3.35 6.46
C SER A 104 11.49 -2.80 7.86
N GLY A 105 11.22 -1.50 7.96
CA GLY A 105 10.77 -0.88 9.21
C GLY A 105 9.42 -1.42 9.68
N LEU A 106 8.45 -1.58 8.76
CA LEU A 106 7.15 -2.18 9.09
C LEU A 106 7.26 -3.64 9.55
N ALA A 107 8.16 -4.41 8.95
CA ALA A 107 8.35 -5.82 9.30
C ALA A 107 8.98 -6.05 10.69
N ARG A 108 9.52 -5.00 11.32
CA ARG A 108 10.17 -5.05 12.63
C ARG A 108 9.30 -4.49 13.78
N LEU A 109 8.06 -4.06 13.47
CA LEU A 109 7.05 -3.63 14.44
C LEU A 109 6.17 -4.79 14.91
#